data_AF-A0A7V9AUU8-F1
#
_entry.id   AF-A0A7V9AUU8-F1
#
_cell.length_a   1.000
_cell.length_b   1.000
_cell.length_c   1.000
_cell.angle_alpha   90.00
_cell.angle_beta   90.00
_cell.angle_gamma   90.00
#
_symmetry.space_group_name_H-M   'P 1'
#
loop_
_entity.id
_entity.type
_entity.pdbx_description
1 polymer ?
#
loop_
_entity_poly.entity_id
_entity_poly.type
_entity_poly.pdbx_seq_one_letter_code
_entity_poly.pdbx_strand_id
1 'polypeptide(L)'
;FTQYLGYILGPGVAAVMAENWVIATASALVILALVWITIVGLQVGKWVHMVGGILMLTIFAMIIALPWLHVANGLLAEFQPLSTTAPVATLLSLNLLGKMGFGAFGGFEYVAIHAGECRDPVKSVTRATAIAAPIIVLMFILGTASVLAIVPNDQIDLIAPIPQLLAIGFGPLGAVAAIVPFTLGSMLAIRFAQASVNFAGSTRLPMVAGWDSLLPAWFTRLSEQHKTPVNSIFFVGAATLLLSTLGLIGVGKQEAFQLLWNSAGIFYALTYLAMFAVPLFGLKRANVRPPWWVKLCAVSGLLMTVLYVSLSVLPIIPVGSRTAFAMKITGLIVLTNLIGVALYASRQHRVPRG
;
A
#
# COMPACT_ATOMS: atom_id res chain seq x y z
N PHE A 1 -0.73 13.66 0.48
CA PHE A 1 -0.71 14.95 -0.23
C PHE A 1 -0.06 16.04 0.62
N THR A 2 -0.57 16.31 1.82
CA THR A 2 -0.04 17.34 2.74
C THR A 2 1.45 17.21 3.09
N GLN A 3 1.96 16.00 3.36
CA GLN A 3 3.40 15.81 3.64
C GLN A 3 4.29 16.19 2.45
N TYR A 4 3.88 15.84 1.22
CA TYR A 4 4.62 16.23 0.01
C TYR A 4 4.70 17.76 -0.12
N LEU A 5 3.59 18.46 0.11
CA LEU A 5 3.57 19.92 0.10
C LEU A 5 4.46 20.52 1.20
N GLY A 6 4.49 19.91 2.39
CA GLY A 6 5.40 20.32 3.47
C GLY A 6 6.88 20.25 3.06
N TYR A 7 7.28 19.19 2.36
CA TYR A 7 8.66 19.06 1.87
C TYR A 7 8.96 19.97 0.67
N ILE A 8 7.96 20.30 -0.16
CA ILE A 8 8.13 21.21 -1.32
C ILE A 8 8.23 22.68 -0.88
N LEU A 9 7.34 23.09 0.02
CA LEU A 9 7.14 24.50 0.39
C LEU A 9 7.94 24.91 1.63
N GLY A 10 8.59 23.97 2.30
CA GLY A 10 9.49 24.21 3.42
C GLY A 10 8.83 24.11 4.81
N PRO A 11 9.64 24.27 5.88
CA PRO A 11 9.26 23.90 7.25
C PRO A 11 8.10 24.71 7.84
N GLY A 12 7.97 26.00 7.49
CA GLY A 12 6.87 26.84 7.95
C GLY A 12 5.50 26.36 7.45
N VAL A 13 5.44 25.88 6.20
CA VAL A 13 4.22 25.29 5.64
C VAL A 13 4.01 23.86 6.15
N ALA A 14 5.09 23.12 6.40
CA ALA A 14 5.01 21.75 6.92
C ALA A 14 4.28 21.66 8.27
N ALA A 15 4.44 22.66 9.15
CA ALA A 15 3.73 22.74 10.42
C ALA A 15 2.21 22.85 10.21
N VAL A 16 1.78 23.77 9.35
CA VAL A 16 0.35 23.94 9.01
C VAL A 16 -0.20 22.69 8.31
N MET A 17 0.58 22.08 7.41
CA MET A 17 0.20 20.85 6.71
C MET A 17 0.14 19.61 7.63
N ALA A 18 0.65 19.70 8.86
CA ALA A 18 0.56 18.65 9.85
C ALA A 18 -0.71 18.72 10.72
N GLU A 19 -1.45 19.84 10.66
CA GLU A 19 -2.69 20.02 11.42
C GLU A 19 -3.80 19.06 10.96
N ASN A 20 -4.49 18.43 11.91
CA ASN A 20 -5.49 17.40 11.61
C ASN A 20 -6.64 17.93 10.75
N TRP A 21 -7.07 19.18 10.94
CA TRP A 21 -8.12 19.79 10.14
C TRP A 21 -7.67 20.04 8.69
N VAL A 22 -6.40 20.42 8.48
CA VAL A 22 -5.81 20.60 7.14
C VAL A 22 -5.72 19.25 6.43
N ILE A 23 -5.26 18.21 7.13
CA ILE A 23 -5.20 16.85 6.59
C ILE A 23 -6.60 16.36 6.22
N ALA A 24 -7.58 16.52 7.11
CA ALA A 24 -8.97 16.10 6.85
C ALA A 24 -9.56 16.83 5.64
N THR A 25 -9.36 18.14 5.55
CA THR A 25 -9.85 18.98 4.44
C THR A 25 -9.17 18.60 3.12
N ALA A 26 -7.84 18.44 3.12
CA ALA A 26 -7.09 18.02 1.94
C ALA A 26 -7.50 16.61 1.48
N SER A 27 -7.68 15.67 2.41
CA SER A 27 -8.20 14.33 2.10
C SER A 27 -9.59 14.38 1.50
N ALA A 28 -10.50 15.20 2.06
CA ALA A 28 -11.84 15.38 1.52
C ALA A 28 -11.81 15.94 0.09
N LEU A 29 -11.01 16.97 -0.17
CA LEU A 29 -10.86 17.55 -1.50
C LEU A 29 -10.28 16.55 -2.50
N VAL A 30 -9.25 15.78 -2.11
CA VAL A 30 -8.67 14.73 -2.96
C VAL A 30 -9.72 13.66 -3.25
N ILE A 31 -10.44 13.16 -2.25
CA ILE A 31 -11.47 12.12 -2.44
C ILE A 31 -12.61 12.62 -3.34
N LEU A 32 -13.07 13.86 -3.15
CA LEU A 32 -14.08 14.47 -4.02
C LEU A 32 -13.58 14.60 -5.47
N ALA A 33 -12.32 15.00 -5.66
CA ALA A 33 -11.71 15.03 -6.99
C ALA A 33 -11.64 13.61 -7.60
N LEU A 34 -11.28 12.59 -6.84
CA LEU A 34 -11.24 11.20 -7.31
C LEU A 34 -12.64 10.70 -7.68
N VAL A 35 -13.67 11.00 -6.87
CA VAL A 35 -15.08 10.70 -7.17
C VAL A 35 -15.49 11.37 -8.48
N TRP A 36 -15.22 12.66 -8.64
CA TRP A 36 -15.54 13.41 -9.85
C TRP A 36 -14.86 12.82 -11.09
N ILE A 37 -13.54 12.65 -11.05
CA ILE A 37 -12.73 12.08 -12.15
C ILE A 37 -13.26 10.69 -12.54
N THR A 38 -13.64 9.88 -11.56
CA THR A 38 -14.16 8.53 -11.79
C THR A 38 -15.56 8.54 -12.38
N ILE A 39 -16.44 9.48 -11.99
CA ILE A 39 -17.78 9.65 -12.58
C ILE A 39 -17.68 10.03 -14.06
N VAL A 40 -16.82 11.00 -14.38
CA VAL A 40 -16.57 11.46 -15.76
C VAL A 40 -15.93 10.36 -16.61
N GLY A 41 -15.35 9.32 -15.98
CA GLY A 41 -14.75 8.19 -16.68
C GLY A 41 -13.40 8.53 -17.32
N LEU A 42 -12.69 9.51 -16.78
CA LEU A 42 -11.34 9.87 -17.24
C LEU A 42 -10.42 8.67 -17.02
N GLN A 43 -10.07 7.99 -18.11
CA GLN A 43 -9.07 6.94 -18.09
C GLN A 43 -7.70 7.60 -18.06
N VAL A 44 -7.07 7.58 -16.88
CA VAL A 44 -5.65 7.93 -16.75
C VAL A 44 -4.87 6.95 -17.64
N GLY A 45 -4.36 7.45 -18.76
CA GLY A 45 -3.89 6.63 -19.87
C GLY A 45 -2.60 5.84 -19.57
N LYS A 46 -2.33 4.86 -20.43
CA LYS A 46 -1.11 4.02 -20.47
C LYS A 46 0.19 4.82 -20.27
N TRP A 47 0.25 6.03 -20.83
CA TRP A 47 1.41 6.92 -20.73
C TRP A 47 1.74 7.35 -19.30
N VAL A 48 0.73 7.60 -18.46
CA VAL A 48 0.95 8.04 -17.07
C VAL A 48 1.61 6.93 -16.25
N HIS A 49 1.22 5.67 -16.48
CA HIS A 49 1.87 4.52 -15.87
C HIS A 49 3.30 4.30 -16.38
N MET A 50 3.53 4.47 -17.68
CA MET A 50 4.87 4.32 -18.27
C MET A 50 5.84 5.39 -17.77
N VAL A 51 5.45 6.67 -17.87
CA VAL A 51 6.23 7.81 -17.35
C VAL A 51 6.40 7.69 -15.84
N GLY A 52 5.35 7.30 -15.12
CA GLY A 52 5.40 7.06 -13.68
C GLY A 52 6.39 5.96 -13.29
N GLY A 53 6.44 4.86 -14.06
CA GLY A 53 7.39 3.77 -13.87
C GLY A 53 8.84 4.21 -14.09
N ILE A 54 9.11 4.92 -15.19
CA ILE A 54 10.45 5.46 -15.47
C ILE A 54 10.89 6.40 -14.35
N LEU A 55 10.03 7.35 -13.97
CA LEU A 55 10.35 8.30 -12.90
C LEU A 55 10.61 7.58 -11.58
N MET A 56 9.80 6.58 -11.23
CA MET A 56 9.97 5.80 -10.00
C MET A 56 11.31 5.08 -9.97
N LEU A 57 11.76 4.49 -11.10
CA LEU A 57 13.09 3.89 -11.23
C LEU A 57 14.20 4.94 -11.12
N THR A 58 14.05 6.10 -11.75
CA THR A 58 15.01 7.20 -11.65
C THR A 58 15.13 7.70 -10.20
N ILE A 59 14.02 7.86 -9.48
CA ILE A 59 14.02 8.23 -8.08
C ILE A 59 14.72 7.18 -7.23
N PHE A 60 14.46 5.90 -7.49
CA PHE A 60 15.13 4.83 -6.79
C PHE A 60 16.64 4.85 -7.00
N ALA A 61 17.09 5.08 -8.24
CA ALA A 61 18.50 5.26 -8.55
C ALA A 61 19.11 6.46 -7.83
N MET A 62 18.39 7.60 -7.77
CA MET A 62 18.83 8.77 -7.00
C MET A 62 18.99 8.47 -5.51
N ILE A 63 18.02 7.77 -4.90
CA ILE A 63 18.08 7.36 -3.49
C ILE A 63 19.32 6.49 -3.21
N ILE A 64 19.61 5.52 -4.09
CA ILE A 64 20.77 4.64 -3.94
C ILE A 64 22.08 5.42 -4.11
N ALA A 65 22.14 6.38 -5.04
CA ALA A 65 23.33 7.17 -5.30
C ALA A 65 23.64 8.22 -4.23
N LEU A 66 22.62 8.69 -3.50
CA LEU A 66 22.72 9.85 -2.61
C LEU A 66 23.77 9.70 -1.48
N PRO A 67 23.85 8.58 -0.74
CA PRO A 67 24.89 8.41 0.28
C PRO A 67 26.30 8.40 -0.31
N TRP A 68 26.48 7.83 -1.51
CA TRP A 68 27.78 7.87 -2.21
C TRP A 68 28.18 9.29 -2.61
N LEU A 69 27.21 10.09 -3.06
CA LEU A 69 27.45 11.52 -3.33
C LEU A 69 27.83 12.26 -2.05
N HIS A 70 27.20 11.96 -0.91
CA HIS A 70 27.56 12.55 0.37
C HIS A 70 28.97 12.19 0.81
N VAL A 71 29.39 10.93 0.64
CA VAL A 71 30.78 10.52 0.89
C VAL A 71 31.75 11.28 -0.02
N ALA A 72 31.44 11.38 -1.32
CA ALA A 72 32.27 12.12 -2.28
C ALA A 72 32.39 13.62 -1.98
N ASN A 73 31.38 14.22 -1.35
CA ASN A 73 31.36 15.63 -0.94
C ASN A 73 31.81 15.85 0.52
N GLY A 74 32.28 14.81 1.22
CA GLY A 74 32.73 14.90 2.61
C GLY A 74 31.62 15.12 3.65
N LEU A 75 30.35 14.91 3.28
CA LEU A 75 29.18 15.04 4.15
C LEU A 75 28.91 13.78 4.98
N LEU A 76 29.36 12.62 4.49
CA LEU A 76 29.33 11.35 5.19
C LEU A 76 30.75 10.76 5.23
N ALA A 77 31.17 10.25 6.39
CA ALA A 77 32.51 9.68 6.55
C ALA A 77 32.68 8.38 5.76
N GLU A 78 31.69 7.49 5.84
CA GLU A 78 31.68 6.20 5.13
C GLU A 78 30.24 5.74 4.92
N PHE A 79 29.99 4.97 3.86
CA PHE A 79 28.71 4.31 3.61
C PHE A 79 28.92 2.81 3.35
N GLN A 80 28.48 1.97 4.31
CA GLN A 80 28.57 0.51 4.22
C GLN A 80 27.15 -0.12 4.14
N PRO A 81 26.56 -0.21 2.94
CA PRO A 81 25.16 -0.62 2.78
C PRO A 81 24.88 -2.10 3.09
N LEU A 82 25.92 -2.94 3.15
CA LEU A 82 25.81 -4.39 3.32
C LEU A 82 26.46 -4.87 4.63
N SER A 83 26.50 -4.01 5.65
CA SER A 83 26.96 -4.43 6.97
C SER A 83 26.01 -5.47 7.56
N THR A 84 26.55 -6.63 7.93
CA THR A 84 25.79 -7.71 8.53
C THR A 84 25.87 -7.62 10.04
N THR A 85 24.72 -7.74 10.71
CA THR A 85 24.63 -7.78 12.17
C THR A 85 23.53 -8.75 12.55
N ALA A 86 23.75 -9.51 13.62
CA ALA A 86 22.74 -10.40 14.16
C ALA A 86 21.52 -9.55 14.61
N PRO A 87 20.31 -9.83 14.12
CA PRO A 87 19.15 -9.06 14.50
C PRO A 87 18.84 -9.29 15.98
N VAL A 88 18.51 -8.22 16.70
CA VAL A 88 18.01 -8.35 18.07
C VAL A 88 16.65 -9.03 18.00
N ALA A 89 16.47 -10.17 18.67
CA ALA A 89 15.20 -10.90 18.71
C ALA A 89 14.20 -10.19 19.64
N THR A 90 13.51 -9.18 19.11
CA THR A 90 12.47 -8.44 19.82
C THR A 90 11.11 -8.59 19.12
N LEU A 91 10.03 -8.27 19.84
CA LEU A 91 8.69 -8.22 19.26
C LEU A 91 8.60 -7.19 18.12
N LEU A 92 9.35 -6.08 18.21
CA LEU A 92 9.43 -5.09 17.15
C LEU A 92 10.14 -5.68 15.91
N SER A 93 11.26 -6.39 16.10
CA SER A 93 11.97 -7.03 15.00
C SER A 93 11.11 -8.08 14.28
N LEU A 94 10.33 -8.86 15.02
CA LEU A 94 9.36 -9.81 14.45
C LEU A 94 8.19 -9.10 13.74
N ASN A 95 7.74 -7.97 14.26
CA ASN A 95 6.70 -7.14 13.62
C ASN A 95 7.20 -6.61 12.27
N LEU A 96 8.39 -6.02 12.25
CA LEU A 96 9.04 -5.55 11.04
C LEU A 96 9.28 -6.69 10.05
N LEU A 97 9.70 -7.87 10.52
CA LEU A 97 9.85 -9.07 9.69
C LEU A 97 8.53 -9.46 9.02
N GLY A 98 7.41 -9.50 9.75
CA GLY A 98 6.10 -9.78 9.17
C GLY A 98 5.69 -8.73 8.13
N LYS A 99 5.88 -7.44 8.45
CA LYS A 99 5.55 -6.31 7.56
C LYS A 99 6.36 -6.31 6.27
N MET A 100 7.65 -6.63 6.34
CA MET A 100 8.50 -6.75 5.16
C MET A 100 8.23 -8.06 4.41
N GLY A 101 8.16 -9.19 5.12
CA GLY A 101 8.02 -10.53 4.56
C GLY A 101 6.71 -10.74 3.81
N PHE A 102 5.58 -10.31 4.38
CA PHE A 102 4.28 -10.38 3.70
C PHE A 102 3.92 -9.05 3.02
N GLY A 103 3.99 -7.93 3.76
CA GLY A 103 3.46 -6.65 3.29
C GLY A 103 4.23 -6.07 2.09
N ALA A 104 5.56 -6.18 2.06
CA ALA A 104 6.37 -5.61 0.98
C ALA A 104 6.45 -6.52 -0.26
N PHE A 105 6.29 -7.83 -0.09
CA PHE A 105 6.34 -8.82 -1.18
C PHE A 105 4.97 -9.33 -1.63
N GLY A 106 3.88 -8.81 -1.05
CA GLY A 106 2.50 -9.03 -1.54
C GLY A 106 2.27 -8.42 -2.94
N GLY A 107 1.18 -8.81 -3.61
CA GLY A 107 0.86 -8.32 -4.95
C GLY A 107 1.27 -9.25 -6.09
N PHE A 108 1.81 -10.43 -5.78
CA PHE A 108 2.20 -11.38 -6.83
C PHE A 108 1.01 -12.07 -7.52
N GLU A 109 -0.17 -12.08 -6.91
CA GLU A 109 -1.41 -12.61 -7.48
C GLU A 109 -1.89 -11.84 -8.71
N TYR A 110 -1.52 -10.56 -8.86
CA TYR A 110 -1.80 -9.78 -10.07
C TYR A 110 -1.17 -10.39 -11.33
N VAL A 111 -0.11 -11.19 -11.18
CA VAL A 111 0.49 -11.95 -12.28
C VAL A 111 -0.50 -12.99 -12.82
N ALA A 112 -1.33 -13.60 -11.97
CA ALA A 112 -2.32 -14.58 -12.40
C ALA A 112 -3.38 -13.97 -13.31
N ILE A 113 -3.70 -12.68 -13.16
CA ILE A 113 -4.63 -11.95 -14.03
C ILE A 113 -4.07 -11.89 -15.46
N HIS A 114 -2.80 -11.55 -15.62
CA HIS A 114 -2.15 -11.40 -16.93
C HIS A 114 -1.63 -12.74 -17.49
N ALA A 115 -1.54 -13.78 -16.66
CA ALA A 115 -1.13 -15.11 -17.09
C ALA A 115 -2.06 -15.65 -18.18
N GLY A 116 -3.35 -15.32 -18.17
CA GLY A 116 -4.31 -15.72 -19.21
C GLY A 116 -4.03 -15.12 -20.60
N GLU A 117 -3.28 -14.03 -20.67
CA GLU A 117 -2.93 -13.32 -21.91
C GLU A 117 -1.49 -13.61 -22.38
N CYS A 118 -0.73 -14.41 -21.61
CA CYS A 118 0.65 -14.77 -21.93
C CYS A 118 0.72 -15.97 -22.90
N ARG A 119 1.64 -15.90 -23.88
CA ARG A 119 1.88 -17.00 -24.84
C ARG A 119 2.37 -18.30 -24.18
N ASP A 120 3.24 -18.19 -23.17
CA ASP A 120 3.72 -19.30 -22.33
C ASP A 120 3.74 -18.81 -20.87
N PRO A 121 2.61 -18.86 -20.15
CA PRO A 121 2.47 -18.25 -18.83
C PRO A 121 3.46 -18.82 -17.83
N VAL A 122 3.69 -20.14 -17.86
CA VAL A 122 4.60 -20.82 -16.93
C VAL A 122 6.01 -20.30 -17.09
N LYS A 123 6.55 -20.28 -18.32
CA LYS A 123 7.94 -19.82 -18.54
C LYS A 123 8.08 -18.32 -18.35
N SER A 124 7.13 -17.54 -18.85
CA SER A 124 7.18 -16.07 -18.75
C SER A 124 7.13 -15.61 -17.29
N VAL A 125 6.18 -16.13 -16.51
CA VAL A 125 6.06 -15.78 -15.09
C VAL A 125 7.27 -16.25 -14.31
N THR A 126 7.74 -17.49 -14.54
CA THR A 126 8.91 -18.01 -13.83
C THR A 126 10.16 -17.19 -14.10
N ARG A 127 10.44 -16.86 -15.38
CA ARG A 127 11.59 -16.04 -15.76
C ARG A 127 11.48 -14.61 -15.24
N ALA A 128 10.31 -14.00 -15.37
CA ALA A 128 10.07 -12.65 -14.85
C ALA A 128 10.32 -12.60 -13.34
N THR A 129 9.83 -13.59 -12.59
CA THR A 129 10.01 -13.67 -11.14
C THR A 129 11.46 -13.92 -10.76
N ALA A 130 12.15 -14.84 -11.44
CA ALA A 130 13.55 -15.16 -11.18
C ALA A 130 14.49 -13.96 -11.40
N ILE A 131 14.14 -13.06 -12.32
CA ILE A 131 14.91 -11.83 -12.59
C ILE A 131 14.48 -10.70 -11.65
N ALA A 132 13.17 -10.48 -11.49
CA ALA A 132 12.65 -9.34 -10.75
C ALA A 132 12.88 -9.47 -9.24
N ALA A 133 12.71 -10.66 -8.65
CA ALA A 133 12.80 -10.83 -7.20
C ALA A 133 14.17 -10.44 -6.63
N PRO A 134 15.33 -10.89 -7.17
CA PRO A 134 16.63 -10.45 -6.69
C PRO A 134 16.86 -8.94 -6.84
N ILE A 135 16.39 -8.34 -7.94
CA ILE A 135 16.50 -6.89 -8.17
C ILE A 135 15.70 -6.13 -7.11
N ILE A 136 14.46 -6.56 -6.83
CA ILE A 136 13.61 -5.95 -5.80
C ILE A 136 14.25 -6.09 -4.41
N VAL A 137 14.80 -7.25 -4.08
CA VAL A 137 15.51 -7.47 -2.81
C VAL A 137 16.70 -6.52 -2.68
N LEU A 138 17.53 -6.41 -3.71
CA LEU A 138 18.67 -5.50 -3.71
C LEU A 138 18.22 -4.04 -3.59
N MET A 139 17.17 -3.66 -4.32
CA MET A 139 16.57 -2.33 -4.22
C MET A 139 16.08 -2.04 -2.80
N PHE A 140 15.39 -2.97 -2.14
CA PHE A 140 14.92 -2.78 -0.76
C PHE A 140 16.08 -2.65 0.24
N ILE A 141 17.12 -3.49 0.12
CA ILE A 141 18.32 -3.41 0.98
C ILE A 141 19.02 -2.07 0.79
N LEU A 142 19.39 -1.73 -0.45
CA LEU A 142 20.13 -0.50 -0.75
C LEU A 142 19.30 0.75 -0.43
N GLY A 143 18.01 0.75 -0.78
CA GLY A 143 17.11 1.87 -0.49
C GLY A 143 16.93 2.09 1.00
N THR A 144 16.78 1.03 1.79
CA THR A 144 16.70 1.13 3.26
C THR A 144 18.02 1.63 3.83
N ALA A 145 19.16 1.09 3.39
CA ALA A 145 20.48 1.56 3.83
C ALA A 145 20.69 3.05 3.52
N SER A 146 20.26 3.53 2.35
CA SER A 146 20.34 4.95 1.99
C SER A 146 19.52 5.85 2.91
N VAL A 147 18.31 5.44 3.28
CA VAL A 147 17.48 6.20 4.23
C VAL A 147 18.18 6.27 5.59
N LEU A 148 18.65 5.13 6.10
CA LEU A 148 19.29 5.04 7.43
C LEU A 148 20.64 5.77 7.51
N ALA A 149 21.33 5.93 6.39
CA ALA A 149 22.60 6.66 6.34
C ALA A 149 22.43 8.18 6.43
N ILE A 150 21.28 8.71 5.99
CA ILE A 150 21.06 10.15 5.84
C ILE A 150 20.05 10.68 6.88
N VAL A 151 19.05 9.88 7.24
CA VAL A 151 17.96 10.28 8.13
C VAL A 151 18.07 9.53 9.46
N PRO A 152 18.14 10.24 10.60
CA PRO A 152 18.11 9.62 11.93
C PRO A 152 16.88 8.73 12.12
N ASN A 153 17.08 7.54 12.72
CA ASN A 153 16.05 6.49 12.87
C ASN A 153 14.76 6.97 13.55
N ASP A 154 14.88 7.87 14.52
CA ASP A 154 13.78 8.43 15.31
C ASP A 154 13.00 9.53 14.57
N GLN A 155 13.53 10.01 13.44
CA GLN A 155 12.97 11.12 12.68
C GLN A 155 12.46 10.70 11.29
N ILE A 156 12.50 9.42 10.95
CA ILE A 156 12.00 8.92 9.67
C ILE A 156 10.49 9.19 9.56
N ASP A 157 10.10 9.94 8.54
CA ASP A 157 8.71 10.14 8.20
C ASP A 157 8.17 8.88 7.50
N LEU A 158 7.38 8.09 8.23
CA LEU A 158 6.76 6.89 7.67
C LEU A 158 5.70 7.18 6.60
N ILE A 159 5.19 8.42 6.51
CA ILE A 159 4.18 8.81 5.50
C ILE A 159 4.86 9.14 4.17
N ALA A 160 5.97 9.87 4.21
CA ALA A 160 6.66 10.36 3.02
C ALA A 160 8.20 10.22 3.15
N PRO A 161 8.72 9.00 3.33
CA PRO A 161 10.15 8.78 3.57
C PRO A 161 11.01 9.14 2.35
N ILE A 162 10.49 8.91 1.14
CA ILE A 162 11.20 9.26 -0.10
C ILE A 162 11.30 10.78 -0.26
N PRO A 163 10.20 11.56 -0.20
CA PRO A 163 10.29 13.01 -0.18
C PRO A 163 11.22 13.57 0.88
N GLN A 164 11.16 13.02 2.10
CA GLN A 164 12.06 13.40 3.18
C GLN A 164 13.52 13.19 2.81
N LEU A 165 13.87 11.99 2.35
CA LEU A 165 15.24 11.64 1.98
C LEU A 165 15.78 12.55 0.87
N LEU A 166 14.97 12.82 -0.15
CA LEU A 166 15.36 13.71 -1.25
C LEU A 166 15.55 15.15 -0.76
N ALA A 167 14.65 15.66 0.09
CA ALA A 167 14.75 17.00 0.64
C ALA A 167 15.99 17.18 1.55
N ILE A 168 16.23 16.24 2.46
CA ILE A 168 17.36 16.30 3.39
C ILE A 168 18.68 16.04 2.65
N GLY A 169 18.73 15.01 1.81
CA GLY A 169 19.98 14.59 1.20
C GLY A 169 20.44 15.49 0.06
N PHE A 170 19.56 16.10 -0.73
CA PHE A 170 20.01 17.04 -1.77
C PHE A 170 20.18 18.47 -1.26
N GLY A 171 19.61 18.83 -0.08
CA GLY A 171 19.71 20.19 0.48
C GLY A 171 21.15 20.72 0.59
N PRO A 172 22.11 19.96 1.14
CA PRO A 172 23.52 20.36 1.22
C PRO A 172 24.27 20.45 -0.12
N LEU A 173 23.71 19.94 -1.22
CA LEU A 173 24.38 19.84 -2.53
C LEU A 173 24.19 21.10 -3.42
N GLY A 174 23.81 22.23 -2.82
CA GLY A 174 23.75 23.54 -3.48
C GLY A 174 22.78 23.56 -4.67
N ALA A 175 23.30 23.86 -5.88
CA ALA A 175 22.48 24.01 -7.08
C ALA A 175 21.66 22.76 -7.44
N VAL A 176 22.10 21.56 -7.03
CA VAL A 176 21.36 20.30 -7.28
C VAL A 176 20.06 20.24 -6.47
N ALA A 177 19.98 20.95 -5.34
CA ALA A 177 18.77 21.05 -4.53
C ALA A 177 17.58 21.66 -5.30
N ALA A 178 17.85 22.47 -6.34
CA ALA A 178 16.81 23.08 -7.16
C ALA A 178 15.96 22.06 -7.94
N ILE A 179 16.47 20.84 -8.14
CA ILE A 179 15.74 19.74 -8.80
C ILE A 179 14.67 19.15 -7.87
N VAL A 180 14.88 19.21 -6.55
CA VAL A 180 14.04 18.52 -5.56
C VAL A 180 12.57 18.91 -5.65
N PRO A 181 12.16 20.20 -5.65
CA PRO A 181 10.75 20.56 -5.73
C PRO A 181 10.05 20.02 -6.98
N PHE A 182 10.74 19.99 -8.14
CA PHE A 182 10.21 19.43 -9.38
C PHE A 182 10.05 17.91 -9.29
N THR A 183 11.02 17.21 -8.71
CA THR A 183 10.94 15.76 -8.45
C THR A 183 9.79 15.45 -7.49
N LEU A 184 9.65 16.19 -6.40
CA LEU A 184 8.57 15.98 -5.44
C LEU A 184 7.19 16.30 -6.04
N GLY A 185 7.07 17.35 -6.85
CA GLY A 185 5.85 17.70 -7.57
C GLY A 185 5.43 16.62 -8.58
N SER A 186 6.39 16.09 -9.35
CA SER A 186 6.12 15.00 -10.30
C SER A 186 5.75 13.69 -9.58
N MET A 187 6.39 13.37 -8.45
CA MET A 187 5.99 12.26 -7.59
C MET A 187 4.56 12.43 -7.07
N LEU A 188 4.20 13.63 -6.61
CA LEU A 188 2.86 13.93 -6.11
C LEU A 188 1.80 13.71 -7.20
N ALA A 189 2.08 14.17 -8.43
CA ALA A 189 1.22 13.95 -9.58
C ALA A 189 1.04 12.46 -9.89
N ILE A 190 2.11 11.66 -9.86
CA ILE A 190 2.04 10.21 -10.07
C ILE A 190 1.25 9.53 -8.95
N ARG A 191 1.44 9.93 -7.68
CA ARG A 191 0.66 9.39 -6.56
C ARG A 191 -0.83 9.67 -6.72
N PHE A 192 -1.20 10.86 -7.17
CA PHE A 192 -2.59 11.20 -7.45
C PHE A 192 -3.14 10.37 -8.62
N ALA A 193 -2.38 10.22 -9.70
CA ALA A 193 -2.75 9.38 -10.83
C ALA A 193 -2.96 7.90 -10.42
N GLN A 194 -2.05 7.33 -9.63
CA GLN A 194 -2.18 5.97 -9.09
C GLN A 194 -3.42 5.84 -8.20
N ALA A 195 -3.68 6.83 -7.32
CA ALA A 195 -4.87 6.84 -6.49
C ALA A 195 -6.15 6.86 -7.33
N SER A 196 -6.19 7.63 -8.42
CA SER A 196 -7.33 7.65 -9.36
C SER A 196 -7.60 6.29 -10.00
N VAL A 197 -6.56 5.61 -10.46
CA VAL A 197 -6.72 4.29 -11.10
C VAL A 197 -7.17 3.24 -10.08
N ASN A 198 -6.54 3.21 -8.90
CA ASN A 198 -6.91 2.29 -7.83
C ASN A 198 -8.33 2.53 -7.32
N PHE A 199 -8.72 3.79 -7.18
CA PHE A 199 -10.07 4.18 -6.76
C PHE A 199 -11.10 3.75 -7.81
N ALA A 200 -10.87 4.05 -9.09
CA ALA A 200 -11.74 3.61 -10.18
C ALA A 200 -11.84 2.08 -10.32
N GLY A 201 -10.77 1.34 -10.02
CA GLY A 201 -10.81 -0.13 -9.92
C GLY A 201 -11.64 -0.61 -8.74
N SER A 202 -11.47 0.01 -7.57
CA SER A 202 -12.18 -0.36 -6.33
C SER A 202 -13.69 -0.17 -6.44
N THR A 203 -14.16 0.84 -7.18
CA THR A 203 -15.60 1.06 -7.41
C THR A 203 -16.26 0.00 -8.29
N ARG A 204 -15.47 -0.84 -8.99
CA ARG A 204 -16.03 -1.97 -9.75
C ARG A 204 -16.36 -3.17 -8.85
N LEU A 205 -15.73 -3.30 -7.68
CA LEU A 205 -15.95 -4.45 -6.80
C LEU A 205 -17.39 -4.52 -6.26
N PRO A 206 -18.00 -3.44 -5.71
CA PRO A 206 -19.40 -3.48 -5.29
C PRO A 206 -20.37 -3.68 -6.46
N MET A 207 -20.03 -3.15 -7.64
CA MET A 207 -20.81 -3.33 -8.87
C MET A 207 -20.89 -4.81 -9.27
N VAL A 208 -19.74 -5.51 -9.32
CA VAL A 208 -19.70 -6.93 -9.67
C VAL A 208 -20.40 -7.78 -8.61
N ALA A 209 -20.22 -7.48 -7.32
CA ALA A 209 -20.98 -8.15 -6.25
C ALA A 209 -22.50 -7.95 -6.36
N GLY A 210 -22.95 -6.85 -6.98
CA GLY A 210 -24.35 -6.64 -7.30
C GLY A 210 -24.87 -7.54 -8.43
N TRP A 211 -24.03 -7.94 -9.40
CA TRP A 211 -24.41 -8.88 -10.47
C TRP A 211 -24.68 -10.28 -9.93
N ASP A 212 -23.88 -10.73 -8.96
CA ASP A 212 -24.07 -12.02 -8.28
C ASP A 212 -25.19 -11.99 -7.23
N SER A 213 -26.00 -10.93 -7.22
CA SER A 213 -27.07 -10.71 -6.25
C SER A 213 -26.60 -10.73 -4.79
N LEU A 214 -25.32 -10.50 -4.50
CA LEU A 214 -24.74 -10.40 -3.16
C LEU A 214 -24.97 -9.01 -2.55
N LEU A 215 -24.97 -7.97 -3.37
CA LEU A 215 -25.34 -6.60 -3.01
C LEU A 215 -26.64 -6.16 -3.70
N PRO A 216 -27.33 -5.09 -3.24
CA PRO A 216 -28.57 -4.68 -3.88
C PRO A 216 -28.32 -4.12 -5.30
N ALA A 217 -29.28 -4.34 -6.21
CA ALA A 217 -29.13 -4.05 -7.64
C ALA A 217 -28.90 -2.57 -7.98
N TRP A 218 -29.08 -1.64 -7.03
CA TRP A 218 -28.68 -0.25 -7.22
C TRP A 218 -27.17 -0.08 -7.48
N PHE A 219 -26.31 -0.98 -6.99
CA PHE A 219 -24.86 -0.94 -7.25
C PHE A 219 -24.48 -1.30 -8.70
N THR A 220 -25.36 -1.99 -9.42
CA THR A 220 -25.11 -2.42 -10.81
C THR A 220 -25.59 -1.38 -11.83
N ARG A 221 -26.32 -0.35 -11.40
CA ARG A 221 -26.83 0.70 -12.27
C ARG A 221 -25.69 1.59 -12.76
N LEU A 222 -25.55 1.67 -14.08
CA LEU A 222 -24.61 2.55 -14.76
C LEU A 222 -25.31 3.85 -15.16
N SER A 223 -24.59 4.97 -15.11
CA SER A 223 -25.07 6.25 -15.67
C SER A 223 -25.20 6.15 -17.18
N GLU A 224 -26.28 6.69 -17.75
CA GLU A 224 -26.53 6.69 -19.19
C GLU A 224 -25.46 7.46 -19.98
N GLN A 225 -24.95 8.56 -19.41
CA GLN A 225 -24.03 9.46 -20.10
C GLN A 225 -22.59 8.93 -20.13
N HIS A 226 -22.08 8.47 -18.98
CA HIS A 226 -20.66 8.09 -18.83
C HIS A 226 -20.44 6.58 -18.70
N LYS A 227 -21.52 5.77 -18.61
CA LYS A 227 -21.47 4.32 -18.40
C LYS A 227 -20.65 3.91 -17.16
N THR A 228 -20.61 4.78 -16.15
CA THR A 228 -19.90 4.56 -14.88
C THR A 228 -20.89 4.20 -13.76
N PRO A 229 -20.49 3.34 -12.78
CA PRO A 229 -21.37 2.92 -11.68
C PRO A 229 -21.45 3.98 -10.58
N VAL A 230 -22.17 5.08 -10.82
CA VAL A 230 -22.20 6.28 -9.96
C VAL A 230 -22.51 5.95 -8.48
N ASN A 231 -23.46 5.05 -8.22
CA ASN A 231 -23.81 4.64 -6.86
C ASN A 231 -22.65 3.96 -6.13
N SER A 232 -21.93 3.08 -6.84
CA SER A 232 -20.74 2.43 -6.29
C SER A 232 -19.61 3.44 -6.04
N ILE A 233 -19.46 4.42 -6.93
CA ILE A 233 -18.47 5.49 -6.77
C ILE A 233 -18.77 6.31 -5.52
N PHE A 234 -20.01 6.74 -5.31
CA PHE A 234 -20.41 7.48 -4.11
C PHE A 234 -20.21 6.65 -2.84
N PHE A 235 -20.59 5.37 -2.86
CA PHE A 235 -20.41 4.48 -1.70
C PHE A 235 -18.93 4.32 -1.32
N VAL A 236 -18.06 4.00 -2.28
CA VAL A 236 -16.63 3.84 -2.03
C VAL A 236 -16.00 5.17 -1.62
N GLY A 237 -16.40 6.28 -2.25
CA GLY A 237 -15.96 7.63 -1.86
C GLY A 237 -16.35 7.99 -0.43
N ALA A 238 -17.61 7.76 -0.05
CA ALA A 238 -18.11 7.99 1.31
C ALA A 238 -17.42 7.09 2.33
N ALA A 239 -17.23 5.80 2.02
CA ALA A 239 -16.50 4.87 2.89
C ALA A 239 -15.03 5.30 3.07
N THR A 240 -14.37 5.73 2.00
CA THR A 240 -12.98 6.21 2.04
C THR A 240 -12.87 7.49 2.88
N LEU A 241 -13.81 8.42 2.71
CA LEU A 241 -13.86 9.65 3.50
C LEU A 241 -14.10 9.36 4.98
N LEU A 242 -15.08 8.50 5.29
CA LEU A 242 -15.39 8.07 6.65
C LEU A 242 -14.18 7.42 7.32
N LEU A 243 -13.52 6.48 6.65
CA LEU A 243 -12.34 5.83 7.22
C LEU A 243 -11.18 6.82 7.36
N SER A 244 -10.99 7.73 6.40
CA SER A 244 -9.96 8.77 6.50
C SER A 244 -10.21 9.73 7.66
N THR A 245 -11.46 10.12 7.94
CA THR A 245 -11.77 11.02 9.05
C THR A 245 -11.68 10.30 10.39
N LEU A 246 -12.25 9.10 10.51
CA LEU A 246 -12.15 8.26 11.72
C LEU A 246 -10.69 7.94 12.07
N GLY A 247 -9.85 7.70 11.04
CA GLY A 247 -8.43 7.44 11.20
C GLY A 247 -7.64 8.59 11.81
N LEU A 248 -8.13 9.84 11.70
CA LEU A 248 -7.47 11.04 12.25
C LEU A 248 -7.93 11.38 13.68
N ILE A 249 -8.98 10.74 14.20
CA ILE A 249 -9.57 11.10 15.50
C ILE A 249 -8.63 10.71 16.64
N GLY A 250 -8.16 11.71 17.38
CA GLY A 250 -7.40 11.54 18.62
C GLY A 250 -6.02 10.92 18.43
N VAL A 251 -5.45 11.01 17.22
CA VAL A 251 -4.14 10.43 16.88
C VAL A 251 -3.33 11.38 16.01
N GLY A 252 -2.01 11.21 16.02
CA GLY A 252 -1.11 11.95 15.14
C GLY A 252 -1.13 11.42 13.70
N LYS A 253 -0.60 12.22 12.75
CA LYS A 253 -0.58 11.87 11.32
C LYS A 253 0.07 10.52 11.00
N GLN A 254 1.20 10.19 11.66
CA GLN A 254 1.90 8.92 11.42
C GLN A 254 1.12 7.74 11.99
N GLU A 255 0.47 7.94 13.15
CA GLU A 255 -0.41 6.93 13.75
C GLU A 255 -1.63 6.69 12.87
N ALA A 256 -2.29 7.74 12.37
CA ALA A 256 -3.40 7.63 11.42
C ALA A 256 -3.02 6.87 10.14
N PHE A 257 -1.85 7.20 9.57
CA PHE A 257 -1.31 6.49 8.41
C PHE A 257 -1.08 5.01 8.72
N GLN A 258 -0.44 4.71 9.85
CA GLN A 258 -0.17 3.34 10.25
C GLN A 258 -1.47 2.56 10.54
N LEU A 259 -2.47 3.17 11.17
CA LEU A 259 -3.77 2.57 11.43
C LEU A 259 -4.45 2.13 10.12
N LEU A 260 -4.58 3.05 9.16
CA LEU A 260 -5.24 2.77 7.88
C LEU A 260 -4.44 1.76 7.05
N TRP A 261 -3.12 1.92 6.98
CA TRP A 261 -2.25 1.02 6.22
C TRP A 261 -2.24 -0.40 6.79
N ASN A 262 -2.09 -0.55 8.10
CA ASN A 262 -2.14 -1.85 8.76
C ASN A 262 -3.52 -2.50 8.59
N SER A 263 -4.61 -1.73 8.69
CA SER A 263 -5.96 -2.26 8.52
C SER A 263 -6.19 -2.78 7.10
N ALA A 264 -5.83 -1.99 6.08
CA ALA A 264 -5.90 -2.40 4.68
C ALA A 264 -5.05 -3.65 4.41
N GLY A 265 -3.82 -3.66 4.92
CA GLY A 265 -2.93 -4.80 4.80
C GLY A 265 -3.43 -6.05 5.51
N ILE A 266 -4.12 -5.94 6.64
CA ILE A 266 -4.73 -7.11 7.31
C ILE A 266 -5.92 -7.64 6.51
N PHE A 267 -6.81 -6.79 5.97
CA PHE A 267 -7.87 -7.26 5.06
C PHE A 267 -7.30 -8.05 3.88
N TYR A 268 -6.19 -7.55 3.32
CA TYR A 268 -5.47 -8.23 2.26
C TYR A 268 -4.78 -9.52 2.72
N ALA A 269 -4.20 -9.53 3.92
CA ALA A 269 -3.60 -10.73 4.50
C ALA A 269 -4.62 -11.84 4.76
N LEU A 270 -5.85 -11.52 5.17
CA LEU A 270 -6.90 -12.50 5.42
C LEU A 270 -7.26 -13.30 4.15
N THR A 271 -7.31 -12.65 2.98
CA THR A 271 -7.55 -13.35 1.71
C THR A 271 -6.36 -14.25 1.34
N TYR A 272 -5.14 -13.80 1.62
CA TYR A 272 -3.93 -14.59 1.44
C TYR A 272 -3.84 -15.80 2.37
N LEU A 273 -4.33 -15.70 3.62
CA LEU A 273 -4.43 -16.86 4.52
C LEU A 273 -5.31 -17.94 3.89
N ALA A 274 -6.46 -17.56 3.32
CA ALA A 274 -7.32 -18.49 2.61
C ALA A 274 -6.59 -19.10 1.39
N MET A 275 -5.90 -18.27 0.60
CA MET A 275 -5.14 -18.72 -0.57
C MET A 275 -4.06 -19.74 -0.20
N PHE A 276 -3.25 -19.49 0.83
CA PHE A 276 -2.21 -20.42 1.29
C PHE A 276 -2.78 -21.67 1.98
N ALA A 277 -3.99 -21.60 2.53
CA ALA A 277 -4.66 -22.77 3.09
C ALA A 277 -5.18 -23.75 2.02
N VAL A 278 -5.44 -23.30 0.78
CA VAL A 278 -5.98 -24.17 -0.29
C VAL A 278 -5.09 -25.37 -0.62
N PRO A 279 -3.78 -25.23 -0.89
CA PRO A 279 -2.90 -26.38 -1.15
C PRO A 279 -2.71 -27.32 0.05
N LEU A 280 -2.95 -26.82 1.27
CA LEU A 280 -2.75 -27.57 2.51
C LEU A 280 -4.00 -28.39 2.88
N PHE A 281 -5.18 -27.79 2.74
CA PHE A 281 -6.44 -28.36 3.24
C PHE A 281 -7.56 -28.42 2.19
N GLY A 282 -7.60 -27.49 1.24
CA GLY A 282 -8.72 -27.30 0.31
C GLY A 282 -8.79 -28.30 -0.84
N LEU A 283 -7.65 -28.83 -1.30
CA LEU A 283 -7.61 -29.70 -2.49
C LEU A 283 -8.04 -31.17 -2.23
N LYS A 284 -8.37 -31.52 -0.98
CA LYS A 284 -8.78 -32.90 -0.62
C LYS A 284 -10.03 -33.35 -1.38
N ARG A 285 -10.98 -32.45 -1.65
CA ARG A 285 -12.23 -32.76 -2.38
C ARG A 285 -12.05 -32.84 -3.89
N ALA A 286 -11.04 -32.17 -4.44
CA ALA A 286 -10.77 -32.14 -5.88
C ALA A 286 -9.85 -33.28 -6.35
N ASN A 287 -9.41 -34.15 -5.44
CA ASN A 287 -8.43 -35.24 -5.68
C ASN A 287 -7.12 -34.78 -6.36
N VAL A 288 -6.80 -33.49 -6.28
CA VAL A 288 -5.53 -32.92 -6.77
C VAL A 288 -4.52 -32.98 -5.62
N ARG A 289 -3.40 -33.66 -5.85
CA ARG A 289 -2.30 -33.72 -4.87
C ARG A 289 -1.23 -32.70 -5.25
N PRO A 290 -1.16 -31.54 -4.56
CA PRO A 290 -0.12 -30.58 -4.85
C PRO A 290 1.24 -31.20 -4.45
N PRO A 291 2.28 -30.91 -5.23
CA PRO A 291 3.62 -31.38 -4.90
C PRO A 291 4.10 -30.90 -3.53
N TRP A 292 5.03 -31.64 -2.92
CA TRP A 292 5.48 -31.37 -1.55
C TRP A 292 6.15 -30.00 -1.40
N TRP A 293 6.88 -29.53 -2.41
CA TRP A 293 7.52 -28.20 -2.40
C TRP A 293 6.49 -27.08 -2.41
N VAL A 294 5.35 -27.25 -3.11
CA VAL A 294 4.24 -26.28 -3.09
C VAL A 294 3.64 -26.19 -1.70
N LYS A 295 3.50 -27.31 -0.99
CA LYS A 295 3.05 -27.31 0.40
C LYS A 295 4.03 -26.59 1.32
N LEU A 296 5.34 -26.81 1.15
CA LEU A 296 6.36 -26.12 1.92
C LEU A 296 6.31 -24.60 1.71
N CYS A 297 6.20 -24.16 0.45
CA CYS A 297 6.03 -22.74 0.12
C CYS A 297 4.72 -22.18 0.71
N ALA A 298 3.63 -22.93 0.65
CA ALA A 298 2.35 -22.52 1.22
C ALA A 298 2.40 -22.41 2.75
N VAL A 299 3.07 -23.33 3.45
CA VAL A 299 3.29 -23.23 4.90
C VAL A 299 4.14 -22.00 5.24
N SER A 300 5.23 -21.77 4.51
CA SER A 300 6.08 -20.58 4.73
C SER A 300 5.30 -19.28 4.54
N GLY A 301 4.56 -19.17 3.43
CA GLY A 301 3.68 -18.03 3.17
C GLY A 301 2.62 -17.85 4.25
N LEU A 302 1.95 -18.94 4.65
CA LEU A 302 0.94 -18.93 5.71
C LEU A 302 1.52 -18.43 7.04
N LEU A 303 2.69 -18.93 7.45
CA LEU A 303 3.35 -18.51 8.69
C LEU A 303 3.72 -17.02 8.67
N MET A 304 4.27 -16.52 7.55
CA MET A 304 4.59 -15.10 7.40
C MET A 304 3.34 -14.22 7.42
N THR A 305 2.25 -14.65 6.76
CA THR A 305 0.98 -13.93 6.78
C THR A 305 0.34 -13.94 8.18
N VAL A 306 0.39 -15.07 8.90
CA VAL A 306 -0.09 -15.16 10.30
C VAL A 306 0.71 -14.24 11.21
N LEU A 307 2.05 -14.22 11.06
CA LEU A 307 2.93 -13.32 11.80
C LEU A 307 2.56 -11.85 11.51
N TYR A 308 2.36 -11.51 10.24
CA TYR A 308 1.93 -10.18 9.82
C TYR A 308 0.59 -9.77 10.44
N VAL A 309 -0.45 -10.62 10.37
CA VAL A 309 -1.77 -10.33 10.94
C VAL A 309 -1.69 -10.16 12.45
N SER A 310 -0.95 -11.03 13.13
CA SER A 310 -0.85 -11.03 14.59
C SER A 310 -0.11 -9.80 15.12
N LEU A 311 0.98 -9.40 14.45
CA LEU A 311 1.85 -8.33 14.93
C LEU A 311 1.50 -6.96 14.35
N SER A 312 0.84 -6.86 13.19
CA SER A 312 0.49 -5.56 12.60
C SER A 312 -0.51 -4.75 13.42
N VAL A 313 -1.19 -5.39 14.38
CA VAL A 313 -2.03 -4.71 15.38
C VAL A 313 -1.19 -3.90 16.37
N LEU A 314 0.10 -4.20 16.51
CA LEU A 314 1.03 -3.46 17.36
C LEU A 314 1.65 -2.27 16.60
N PRO A 315 1.74 -1.09 17.24
CA PRO A 315 2.34 0.10 16.64
C PRO A 315 3.86 -0.07 16.50
N ILE A 316 4.43 0.49 15.44
CA ILE A 316 5.90 0.53 15.22
C ILE A 316 6.48 1.91 15.53
N ILE A 317 5.61 2.88 15.81
CA ILE A 317 5.94 4.24 16.23
C ILE A 317 5.46 4.50 17.66
N PRO A 318 5.98 5.54 18.33
CA PRO A 318 5.37 6.07 19.53
C PRO A 318 3.92 6.49 19.25
N VAL A 319 2.98 5.91 19.99
CA VAL A 319 1.55 6.24 19.94
C VAL A 319 1.07 6.61 21.32
N GLY A 320 0.02 7.45 21.41
CA GLY A 320 -0.51 7.89 22.70
C GLY A 320 -1.00 6.72 23.57
N SER A 321 -1.68 5.75 22.97
CA SER A 321 -2.09 4.52 23.64
C SER A 321 -2.00 3.31 22.72
N ARG A 322 -1.17 2.32 23.10
CA ARG A 322 -1.00 1.07 22.36
C ARG A 322 -2.29 0.25 22.31
N THR A 323 -3.09 0.30 23.37
CA THR A 323 -4.37 -0.43 23.44
C THR A 323 -5.42 0.24 22.56
N ALA A 324 -5.50 1.57 22.54
CA ALA A 324 -6.41 2.29 21.66
C ALA A 324 -6.08 2.02 20.18
N PHE A 325 -4.80 2.02 19.82
CA PHE A 325 -4.33 1.67 18.48
C PHE A 325 -4.76 0.25 18.07
N ALA A 326 -4.49 -0.73 18.94
CA ALA A 326 -4.88 -2.12 18.70
C ALA A 326 -6.40 -2.29 18.56
N MET A 327 -7.18 -1.69 19.47
CA MET A 327 -8.64 -1.75 19.46
C MET A 327 -9.23 -1.12 18.20
N LYS A 328 -8.68 0.00 17.71
CA LYS A 328 -9.12 0.63 16.46
C LYS A 328 -8.94 -0.30 15.26
N ILE A 329 -7.77 -0.93 15.14
CA ILE A 329 -7.47 -1.88 14.05
C ILE A 329 -8.37 -3.11 14.15
N THR A 330 -8.35 -3.80 15.29
CA THR A 330 -9.13 -5.03 15.48
C THR A 330 -10.62 -4.76 15.36
N GLY A 331 -11.13 -3.68 15.95
CA GLY A 331 -12.52 -3.28 15.86
C GLY A 331 -12.97 -3.03 14.42
N LEU A 332 -12.16 -2.32 13.62
CA LEU A 332 -12.45 -2.11 12.21
C LEU A 332 -12.49 -3.44 11.44
N ILE A 333 -11.49 -4.30 11.60
CA ILE A 333 -11.39 -5.57 10.88
C ILE A 333 -12.57 -6.49 11.23
N VAL A 334 -12.85 -6.66 12.53
CA VAL A 334 -13.94 -7.53 13.00
C VAL A 334 -15.29 -6.99 12.52
N LEU A 335 -15.55 -5.69 12.70
CA LEU A 335 -16.81 -5.08 12.29
C LEU A 335 -17.06 -5.24 10.79
N THR A 336 -16.09 -4.91 9.94
CA THR A 336 -16.25 -5.02 8.49
C THR A 336 -16.43 -6.48 8.03
N ASN A 337 -15.71 -7.43 8.63
CA ASN A 337 -15.91 -8.85 8.32
C ASN A 337 -17.29 -9.35 8.78
N LEU A 338 -17.75 -8.94 9.97
CA LEU A 338 -19.10 -9.28 10.45
C LEU A 338 -20.18 -8.71 9.53
N ILE A 339 -20.02 -7.47 9.04
CA ILE A 339 -20.92 -6.89 8.03
C ILE A 339 -20.90 -7.74 6.76
N GLY A 340 -19.72 -8.16 6.27
CA GLY A 340 -19.59 -9.03 5.11
C GLY A 340 -20.31 -10.37 5.27
N VAL A 341 -20.13 -11.02 6.43
CA VAL A 341 -20.79 -12.29 6.78
C VAL A 341 -22.31 -12.10 6.88
N ALA A 342 -22.77 -11.04 7.54
CA ALA A 342 -24.20 -10.75 7.67
C ALA A 342 -24.86 -10.51 6.31
N LEU A 343 -24.21 -9.76 5.42
CA LEU A 343 -24.67 -9.56 4.04
C LEU A 343 -24.75 -10.89 3.29
N TYR A 344 -23.70 -11.70 3.34
CA TYR A 344 -23.66 -13.01 2.69
C TYR A 344 -24.78 -13.94 3.19
N ALA A 345 -24.95 -14.07 4.52
CA ALA A 345 -25.96 -14.92 5.13
C ALA A 345 -27.39 -14.46 4.78
N SER A 346 -27.68 -13.16 4.87
CA SER A 346 -29.00 -12.60 4.55
C SER A 346 -29.44 -12.87 3.10
N ARG A 347 -28.49 -13.09 2.20
CA ARG A 347 -28.70 -13.25 0.77
C ARG A 347 -28.75 -14.71 0.33
N GLN A 348 -27.98 -15.59 0.96
CA GLN A 348 -28.15 -17.04 0.79
C GLN A 348 -29.59 -17.49 1.12
N HIS A 349 -30.24 -16.85 2.08
CA HIS A 349 -31.64 -17.15 2.43
C HIS A 349 -32.68 -16.64 1.42
N ARG A 350 -32.29 -15.79 0.45
CA ARG A 350 -33.20 -15.21 -0.55
C ARG A 350 -33.09 -15.83 -1.94
N VAL A 351 -32.04 -16.60 -2.21
CA VAL A 351 -31.91 -17.34 -3.47
C VAL A 351 -32.61 -18.69 -3.27
N PRO A 352 -33.66 -19.02 -4.06
CA PRO A 352 -34.22 -20.37 -4.02
C PRO A 352 -33.10 -21.35 -4.36
N ARG A 353 -32.92 -22.40 -3.55
CA ARG A 353 -32.06 -23.53 -3.92
C ARG A 353 -32.72 -24.20 -5.13
N GLY A 354 -32.33 -23.78 -6.33
CA GLY A 354 -32.66 -24.40 -7.60
C GLY A 354 -31.83 -25.66 -7.80
#